data_AF-A0A8B3T9Z4-F1
#
_entry.id   AF-A0A8B3T9Z4-F1
#
_cell.length_a   1.000
_cell.length_b   1.000
_cell.length_c   1.000
_cell.angle_alpha   90.00
_cell.angle_beta   90.00
_cell.angle_gamma   90.00
#
_symmetry.space_group_name_H-M   'P 1'
#
loop_
_entity.id
_entity.type
_entity.pdbx_description
1 polymer ?
#
loop_
_entity_poly.entity_id
_entity_poly.type
_entity_poly.pdbx_seq_one_letter_code
_entity_poly.pdbx_strand_id
1 'polypeptide(L)'
;MATKNTQVKAKNSSGNEIHLSHSQTDSPILDVNSLERLNSFRPDLVDFVITQTQAEANSRRKREVKIDWFTFIERMGALVLAAGIATGGIYGSIYAAMNGYEKLSWIIASTCIGSLAIAFLKRNR
;
A
#
# COMPACT_ATOMS: atom_id res chain seq x y z
N MET A 1 -0.10 -8.80 4.22
CA MET A 1 0.47 -10.11 4.58
C MET A 1 -0.70 -10.98 5.04
N ALA A 2 -0.99 -12.07 4.34
CA ALA A 2 -2.19 -12.86 4.60
C ALA A 2 -1.83 -14.35 4.65
N THR A 3 -1.87 -14.93 5.85
CA THR A 3 -1.87 -16.38 6.01
C THR A 3 -3.32 -16.84 5.92
N LYS A 4 -3.64 -17.70 4.96
CA LYS A 4 -4.98 -18.23 4.78
C LYS A 4 -5.01 -19.67 5.31
N ASN A 5 -5.63 -19.85 6.47
CA ASN A 5 -5.86 -21.18 7.04
C ASN A 5 -7.28 -21.63 6.70
N THR A 6 -7.38 -22.69 5.90
CA THR A 6 -8.63 -23.37 5.59
C THR A 6 -8.70 -24.65 6.40
N GLN A 7 -9.66 -24.74 7.31
CA GLN A 7 -9.96 -25.98 8.02
C GLN A 7 -11.29 -26.53 7.52
N VAL A 8 -11.27 -27.78 7.05
CA VAL A 8 -12.48 -28.53 6.70
C VAL A 8 -12.61 -29.67 7.70
N LYS A 9 -13.72 -29.66 8.45
CA LYS A 9 -14.08 -30.74 9.37
C LYS A 9 -15.38 -31.37 8.87
N ALA A 10 -15.31 -32.64 8.48
CA ALA A 10 -16.48 -33.41 8.07
C ALA A 10 -16.67 -34.56 9.05
N LYS A 11 -17.88 -34.68 9.60
CA LYS A 11 -18.27 -35.75 10.52
C LYS A 11 -19.41 -36.55 9.89
N ASN A 12 -19.22 -37.85 9.73
CA ASN A 12 -20.28 -38.75 9.28
C ASN A 12 -21.11 -39.24 10.50
N SER A 13 -22.38 -39.58 10.29
CA SER A 13 -23.29 -40.13 11.31
C SER A 13 -22.78 -41.46 11.92
N SER A 14 -21.91 -42.17 11.19
CA SER A 14 -21.21 -43.38 11.66
C SER A 14 -19.95 -43.11 12.51
N GLY A 15 -19.71 -41.87 12.95
CA GLY A 15 -18.63 -41.53 13.89
C GLY A 15 -17.25 -41.31 13.26
N ASN A 16 -17.10 -41.43 11.94
CA ASN A 16 -15.85 -41.16 11.25
C ASN A 16 -15.67 -39.65 11.02
N GLU A 17 -14.52 -39.11 11.44
CA GLU A 17 -14.17 -37.69 11.31
C GLU A 17 -12.98 -37.51 10.36
N ILE A 18 -13.15 -36.65 9.36
CA ILE A 18 -12.08 -36.27 8.44
C ILE A 18 -11.73 -34.80 8.73
N HIS A 19 -10.48 -34.57 9.11
CA HIS A 19 -9.93 -33.25 9.41
C HIS A 19 -8.89 -32.89 8.36
N LEU A 20 -9.16 -31.90 7.51
CA LEU A 20 -8.21 -31.35 6.54
C LEU A 20 -7.85 -29.92 6.96
N SER A 21 -6.60 -29.70 7.36
CA SER A 21 -6.06 -28.37 7.67
C SER A 21 -5.08 -27.97 6.57
N HIS A 22 -5.44 -26.94 5.80
CA HIS A 22 -4.60 -26.37 4.74
C HIS A 22 -4.17 -24.97 5.14
N SER A 23 -2.86 -24.77 5.35
CA SER A 23 -2.27 -23.45 5.61
C SER A 23 -1.54 -22.99 4.36
N GLN A 24 -2.08 -21.97 3.71
CA GLN A 24 -1.43 -21.29 2.61
C GLN A 24 -0.77 -20.03 3.17
N THR A 25 0.54 -20.08 3.29
CA THR A 25 1.36 -19.00 3.82
C THR A 25 2.13 -18.35 2.66
N ASP A 26 1.80 -17.10 2.34
CA ASP A 26 2.57 -16.24 1.43
C ASP A 26 3.74 -15.58 2.19
N SER A 27 4.48 -16.40 2.96
CA SER A 27 5.68 -15.94 3.68
C SER A 27 6.93 -16.48 2.99
N PRO A 28 8.02 -15.70 2.99
CA PRO A 28 9.30 -16.10 2.40
C PRO A 28 10.05 -17.14 3.26
N ILE A 29 9.40 -17.68 4.29
CA ILE A 29 10.00 -18.63 5.20
C ILE A 29 9.99 -19.98 4.51
N LEU A 30 11.14 -20.36 3.95
CA LEU A 30 11.39 -21.70 3.48
C LEU A 30 11.23 -22.66 4.65
N ASP A 31 10.21 -23.53 4.59
CA ASP A 31 10.02 -24.57 5.59
C ASP A 31 11.16 -25.59 5.48
N VAL A 32 12.06 -25.52 6.47
CA VAL A 32 13.24 -26.39 6.57
C VAL A 32 12.87 -27.87 6.58
N ASN A 33 11.72 -28.25 7.14
CA ASN A 33 11.26 -29.64 7.16
C ASN A 33 10.84 -30.12 5.77
N SER A 34 10.20 -29.25 4.99
CA SER A 34 9.82 -29.55 3.62
C SER A 34 11.03 -29.61 2.68
N LEU A 35 12.05 -28.76 2.90
CA LEU A 35 13.32 -28.82 2.18
C LEU A 35 14.14 -30.06 2.53
N GLU A 36 14.18 -30.48 3.79
CA GLU A 36 14.86 -31.71 4.23
C GLU A 36 14.24 -32.95 3.58
N ARG A 37 12.90 -33.00 3.50
CA ARG A 37 12.18 -34.04 2.75
C ARG A 37 12.46 -33.96 1.24
N LEU A 38 12.60 -32.77 0.66
CA LEU A 38 12.93 -32.64 -0.75
C LEU A 38 14.37 -33.11 -1.04
N ASN A 39 15.29 -32.82 -0.13
CA ASN A 39 16.70 -33.20 -0.20
C ASN A 39 16.89 -34.73 -0.21
N SER A 40 16.08 -35.47 0.56
CA SER A 40 16.18 -36.93 0.64
C SER A 40 15.78 -37.65 -0.65
N PHE A 41 14.87 -37.08 -1.45
CA PHE A 41 14.44 -37.67 -2.73
C PHE A 41 15.15 -37.09 -3.95
N ARG A 42 15.44 -35.77 -3.95
CA ARG A 42 16.09 -35.05 -5.06
C ARG A 42 16.85 -33.81 -4.54
N PRO A 43 18.14 -33.94 -4.19
CA PRO A 43 18.94 -32.83 -3.66
C PRO A 43 19.07 -31.65 -4.65
N ASP A 44 19.15 -31.92 -5.95
CA ASP A 44 19.24 -30.91 -7.02
C ASP A 44 18.08 -29.89 -7.01
N LEU A 45 16.89 -30.30 -6.56
CA LEU A 45 15.72 -29.42 -6.54
C LEU A 45 15.78 -28.40 -5.39
N VAL A 46 16.56 -28.68 -4.33
CA VAL A 46 16.73 -27.76 -3.21
C VAL A 46 17.48 -26.50 -3.66
N ASP A 47 18.57 -26.67 -4.42
CA ASP A 47 19.34 -25.54 -4.98
C ASP A 47 18.53 -24.71 -5.97
N PHE A 48 17.69 -25.37 -6.78
CA PHE A 48 16.75 -24.67 -7.65
C PHE A 48 15.74 -23.83 -6.86
N VAL A 49 15.15 -24.38 -5.80
CA VAL A 49 14.18 -23.64 -4.96
C VAL A 49 14.83 -22.45 -4.29
N ILE A 50 16.02 -22.60 -3.71
CA ILE A 50 16.77 -21.50 -3.09
C ILE A 50 17.05 -20.39 -4.11
N THR A 51 17.54 -20.77 -5.30
CA THR A 51 17.83 -19.83 -6.38
C THR A 51 16.58 -19.06 -6.83
N GLN A 52 15.46 -19.76 -6.99
CA GLN A 52 14.20 -19.13 -7.37
C GLN A 52 13.62 -18.25 -6.27
N THR A 53 13.72 -18.65 -5.00
CA THR A 53 13.32 -17.82 -3.87
C THR A 53 14.16 -16.54 -3.80
N GLN A 54 15.46 -16.62 -4.06
CA GLN A 54 16.32 -15.44 -4.12
C GLN A 54 15.95 -14.52 -5.29
N ALA A 55 15.68 -15.09 -6.47
CA ALA A 55 15.24 -14.34 -7.65
C ALA A 55 13.90 -13.63 -7.41
N GLU A 56 12.94 -14.32 -6.78
CA GLU A 56 11.64 -13.76 -6.41
C GLU A 56 11.79 -12.65 -5.36
N ALA A 57 12.57 -12.86 -4.30
CA ALA A 57 12.82 -11.85 -3.28
C ALA A 57 13.44 -10.57 -3.87
N ASN A 58 14.39 -10.72 -4.80
CA ASN A 58 14.98 -9.59 -5.52
C ASN A 58 13.97 -8.87 -6.41
N SER A 59 13.06 -9.60 -7.07
CA SER A 59 11.97 -9.03 -7.86
C SER A 59 10.97 -8.24 -6.98
N ARG A 60 10.58 -8.82 -5.84
CA ARG A 60 9.70 -8.18 -4.84
C ARG A 60 10.31 -6.87 -4.33
N ARG A 61 11.59 -6.88 -3.93
CA ARG A 61 12.32 -5.66 -3.51
C ARG A 61 12.36 -4.58 -4.60
N LYS A 62 12.65 -4.95 -5.86
CA LYS A 62 12.64 -4.01 -6.99
C LYS A 62 11.25 -3.40 -7.23
N ARG A 63 10.19 -4.18 -6.99
CA ARG A 63 8.81 -3.71 -7.12
C ARG A 63 8.41 -2.78 -5.99
N GLU A 64 8.78 -3.11 -4.74
CA GLU A 64 8.55 -2.25 -3.57
C GLU A 64 9.22 -0.88 -3.76
N VAL A 65 10.50 -0.84 -4.12
CA VAL A 65 11.22 0.41 -4.38
C VAL A 65 10.52 1.27 -5.44
N LYS A 66 10.01 0.66 -6.51
CA LYS A 66 9.25 1.39 -7.54
C LYS A 66 7.94 1.95 -6.99
N ILE A 67 7.20 1.16 -6.22
CA ILE A 67 5.93 1.59 -5.60
C ILE A 67 6.18 2.75 -4.64
N ASP A 68 7.22 2.66 -3.82
CA ASP A 68 7.60 3.71 -2.89
C ASP A 68 7.96 5.00 -3.64
N TRP A 69 8.70 4.89 -4.74
CA TRP A 69 9.05 6.03 -5.57
C TRP A 69 7.82 6.68 -6.22
N PHE A 70 6.90 5.87 -6.76
CA PHE A 70 5.64 6.39 -7.31
C PHE A 70 4.75 7.04 -6.24
N THR A 71 4.70 6.45 -5.04
CA THR A 71 3.97 7.04 -3.91
C THR A 71 4.61 8.36 -3.48
N PHE A 72 5.94 8.44 -3.52
CA PHE A 72 6.68 9.65 -3.19
C PHE A 72 6.40 10.77 -4.20
N ILE A 73 6.49 10.48 -5.50
CA ILE A 73 6.26 11.50 -6.54
C ILE A 73 4.80 11.99 -6.52
N GLU A 74 3.84 11.11 -6.28
CA GLU A 74 2.43 11.48 -6.13
C GLU A 74 2.23 12.42 -4.94
N ARG A 75 2.81 12.09 -3.77
CA ARG A 75 2.71 12.92 -2.57
C ARG A 75 3.40 14.27 -2.73
N MET A 76 4.56 14.32 -3.39
CA MET A 76 5.26 15.57 -3.70
C MET A 76 4.48 16.41 -4.70
N GLY A 77 3.96 15.81 -5.77
CA GLY A 77 3.12 16.49 -6.76
C GLY A 77 1.87 17.11 -6.13
N ALA A 78 1.18 16.38 -5.27
CA ALA A 78 0.04 16.88 -4.53
C ALA A 78 0.39 18.10 -3.65
N LEU A 79 1.57 18.10 -3.00
CA LEU A 79 2.03 19.20 -2.17
C LEU A 79 2.36 20.45 -3.00
N VAL A 80 3.02 20.28 -4.14
CA VAL A 80 3.33 21.37 -5.08
C VAL A 80 2.04 21.99 -5.64
N LEU A 81 1.06 21.18 -6.04
CA LEU A 81 -0.23 21.68 -6.52
C LEU A 81 -0.99 22.43 -5.42
N ALA A 82 -0.98 21.92 -4.18
CA ALA A 82 -1.58 22.61 -3.04
C ALA A 82 -0.92 23.96 -2.77
N ALA A 83 0.41 24.04 -2.85
CA ALA A 83 1.14 25.30 -2.73
C ALA A 83 0.81 26.28 -3.87
N GLY A 84 0.64 25.78 -5.10
CA GLY A 84 0.20 26.60 -6.24
C GLY A 84 -1.20 27.19 -6.04
N ILE A 85 -2.16 26.38 -5.57
CA ILE A 85 -3.52 26.85 -5.28
C ILE A 85 -3.51 27.87 -4.13
N ALA A 86 -2.72 27.63 -3.08
CA ALA A 86 -2.60 28.55 -1.95
C ALA A 86 -2.02 29.90 -2.37
N THR A 87 -0.91 29.90 -3.10
CA THR A 87 -0.27 31.13 -3.60
C THR A 87 -1.16 31.88 -4.59
N GLY A 88 -1.81 31.18 -5.51
CA GLY A 88 -2.76 31.75 -6.44
C GLY A 88 -4.00 32.35 -5.75
N GLY A 89 -4.53 31.68 -4.73
CA GLY A 89 -5.67 32.16 -3.95
C GLY A 89 -5.35 33.41 -3.13
N ILE A 90 -4.15 33.47 -2.53
CA ILE A 90 -3.67 34.65 -1.80
C ILE A 90 -3.40 35.81 -2.77
N TYR A 91 -2.70 35.55 -3.88
CA TYR A 91 -2.41 36.59 -4.86
C TYR A 91 -3.70 37.15 -5.50
N GLY A 92 -4.63 36.27 -5.86
CA GLY A 92 -5.93 36.65 -6.43
C GLY A 92 -6.79 37.44 -5.46
N SER A 93 -6.80 37.10 -4.17
CA SER A 93 -7.55 37.85 -3.16
C SER A 93 -6.96 39.24 -2.92
N ILE A 94 -5.62 39.37 -2.85
CA ILE A 94 -4.94 40.66 -2.70
C ILE A 94 -5.20 41.54 -3.93
N TYR A 95 -5.06 40.99 -5.13
CA TYR A 95 -5.32 41.73 -6.37
C TYR A 95 -6.77 42.23 -6.45
N ALA A 96 -7.74 41.39 -6.07
CA ALA A 96 -9.15 41.80 -6.03
C ALA A 96 -9.41 42.93 -5.01
N ALA A 97 -8.74 42.90 -3.86
CA ALA A 97 -8.84 43.97 -2.85
C ALA A 97 -8.26 45.29 -3.36
N MET A 98 -7.10 45.26 -4.02
CA MET A 98 -6.46 46.46 -4.58
C MET A 98 -7.31 47.14 -5.66
N ASN A 99 -8.13 46.38 -6.39
CA ASN A 99 -9.05 46.91 -7.40
C ASN A 99 -10.41 47.37 -6.82
N GLY A 100 -10.58 47.38 -5.49
CA GLY A 100 -11.80 47.83 -4.82
C GLY A 100 -12.93 46.80 -4.74
N TYR A 101 -12.68 45.54 -5.14
CA TYR A 101 -13.66 44.46 -5.04
C TYR A 101 -13.55 43.70 -3.71
N GLU A 102 -13.80 44.40 -2.59
CA GLU A 102 -13.64 43.83 -1.23
C GLU A 102 -14.46 42.56 -1.00
N LYS A 103 -15.71 42.51 -1.48
CA LYS A 103 -16.58 41.33 -1.34
C LYS A 103 -16.01 40.10 -2.06
N LEU A 104 -15.46 40.29 -3.26
CA LEU A 104 -14.84 39.19 -4.02
C LEU A 104 -13.57 38.71 -3.35
N SER A 105 -12.74 39.64 -2.84
CA SER A 105 -11.53 39.30 -2.10
C SER A 105 -11.84 38.41 -0.89
N TRP A 106 -12.84 38.77 -0.10
CA TRP A 106 -13.21 38.01 1.10
C TRP A 106 -13.73 36.60 0.79
N ILE A 107 -14.53 36.44 -0.27
CA ILE A 107 -15.03 35.13 -0.71
C ILE A 107 -13.88 34.24 -1.20
N ILE A 108 -12.95 34.80 -1.99
CA ILE A 108 -11.79 34.05 -2.51
C ILE A 108 -10.89 33.60 -1.35
N ALA A 109 -10.60 34.51 -0.42
CA ALA A 109 -9.76 34.21 0.73
C ALA A 109 -10.38 33.13 1.65
N SER A 110 -11.64 33.31 2.04
CA SER A 110 -12.36 32.36 2.91
C SER A 110 -12.50 30.98 2.27
N THR A 111 -12.87 30.91 0.99
CA THR A 111 -13.02 29.64 0.26
C THR A 111 -11.68 28.94 0.08
N CYS A 112 -10.60 29.68 -0.24
CA CYS A 112 -9.27 29.10 -0.42
C CYS A 112 -8.74 28.49 0.89
N ILE A 113 -8.80 29.24 1.99
CA ILE A 113 -8.33 28.76 3.31
C ILE A 113 -9.21 27.60 3.80
N GLY A 114 -10.54 27.72 3.67
CA GLY A 114 -11.49 26.69 4.11
C GLY A 114 -11.30 25.36 3.38
N SER A 115 -11.15 25.39 2.05
CA SER A 115 -10.93 24.17 1.26
C SER A 115 -9.60 23.49 1.58
N LEU A 116 -8.53 24.26 1.78
CA LEU A 116 -7.23 23.72 2.22
C LEU A 116 -7.33 23.11 3.62
N ALA A 117 -7.98 23.78 4.57
CA ALA A 117 -8.15 23.27 5.93
C ALA A 117 -8.89 21.92 5.94
N ILE A 118 -9.97 21.79 5.16
CA ILE A 118 -10.72 20.53 5.03
C ILE A 118 -9.85 19.43 4.40
N ALA A 119 -9.10 19.76 3.34
CA ALA A 119 -8.22 18.80 2.68
C ALA A 119 -7.13 18.26 3.62
N PHE A 120 -6.54 19.13 4.45
CA PHE A 120 -5.56 18.73 5.47
C PHE A 120 -6.19 17.89 6.59
N LEU A 121 -7.38 18.26 7.05
CA LEU A 121 -8.04 17.55 8.14
C LEU A 121 -8.50 16.14 7.73
N LYS A 122 -8.97 15.99 6.48
CA LYS A 122 -9.29 14.68 5.90
C LYS A 122 -8.06 13.80 5.71
N ARG A 123 -6.89 14.38 5.42
CA ARG A 123 -5.64 13.62 5.22
C ARG A 123 -5.08 13.02 6.51
N ASN A 124 -5.38 13.60 7.67
CA ASN A 124 -4.93 13.12 8.98
C ASN A 124 -5.86 12.05 9.62
N ARG A 125 -6.99 11.74 8.99
CA ARG A 125 -7.86 10.61 9.36
C ARG A 125 -7.62 9.44 8.42
#